data_AF-A0A6P0JND6-F1
#
_entry.id   AF-A0A6P0JND6-F1
#
_cell.length_a   1.000
_cell.length_b   1.000
_cell.length_c   1.000
_cell.angle_alpha   90.00
_cell.angle_beta   90.00
_cell.angle_gamma   90.00
#
_symmetry.space_group_name_H-M   'P 1'
#
loop_
_entity.id
_entity.type
_entity.pdbx_description
1 polymer ?
#
loop_
_entity_poly.entity_id
_entity_poly.type
_entity_poly.pdbx_seq_one_letter_code
_entity_poly.pdbx_strand_id
1 'polypeptide(L)' 'MTRGKILAIITGAISILLAVFYLVLVQVLDFRGEMKPAPVVEMLPVSNSNIVQLVVKK' A
#
# COMPACT_ATOMS: atom_id res chain seq x y z
N MET A 1 -28.37 -25.41 30.31
CA MET A 1 -27.23 -24.52 30.03
C MET A 1 -27.09 -23.52 31.16
N THR A 2 -25.89 -23.37 31.72
CA THR A 2 -25.66 -22.34 32.77
C THR A 2 -25.52 -20.97 32.11
N ARG A 3 -25.96 -19.92 32.81
CA ARG A 3 -25.92 -18.53 32.33
C ARG A 3 -24.50 -18.13 31.87
N GLY A 4 -23.48 -18.56 32.59
CA GLY A 4 -22.08 -18.32 32.24
C GLY A 4 -21.64 -18.99 30.93
N LYS A 5 -22.09 -20.22 30.68
CA LYS A 5 -21.75 -20.94 29.44
C LYS A 5 -22.42 -20.30 28.21
N ILE A 6 -23.64 -19.77 28.35
CA ILE A 6 -24.33 -19.03 27.29
C ILE A 6 -23.59 -17.72 26.98
N LEU A 7 -23.21 -16.96 28.01
CA LEU A 7 -22.48 -15.70 27.84
C LEU A 7 -21.12 -15.92 27.17
N ALA A 8 -20.37 -16.95 27.57
CA ALA A 8 -19.09 -17.29 26.96
C ALA A 8 -19.19 -17.59 25.46
N ILE A 9 -20.26 -18.27 25.04
CA ILE A 9 -20.52 -18.55 23.62
C ILE A 9 -20.88 -17.26 22.88
N ILE A 10 -21.76 -16.43 23.46
CA ILE A 10 -22.18 -15.17 22.83
C ILE A 10 -21.00 -14.21 22.67
N THR A 11 -20.18 -14.03 23.69
CA THR A 11 -19.01 -13.13 23.61
C THR A 11 -17.97 -13.66 22.64
N GLY A 12 -17.75 -14.98 22.61
CA GLY A 12 -16.88 -15.61 21.60
C GLY A 12 -17.41 -15.41 20.17
N ALA A 13 -18.70 -15.59 19.95
CA ALA A 13 -19.32 -15.37 18.64
C ALA A 13 -19.23 -13.90 18.18
N ILE A 14 -19.47 -12.95 19.09
CA ILE A 14 -19.34 -11.50 18.81
C ILE A 14 -17.89 -11.16 18.46
N SER A 15 -16.90 -11.73 19.17
CA SER A 15 -15.49 -11.50 18.87
C SER A 15 -15.11 -11.99 17.47
N ILE A 16 -15.58 -13.17 17.07
CA ILE A 16 -15.33 -13.72 15.73
C ILE A 16 -16.00 -12.85 14.66
N LEU A 17 -17.25 -12.43 14.89
CA LEU A 17 -17.97 -11.56 13.96
C LEU A 17 -17.22 -10.24 13.76
N LEU A 18 -16.77 -9.59 14.84
CA LEU A 18 -15.99 -8.35 14.76
C LEU A 18 -14.65 -8.56 14.05
N ALA A 19 -13.96 -9.67 14.30
CA ALA A 19 -12.69 -9.98 13.61
C ALA A 19 -12.90 -10.14 12.10
N VAL A 20 -13.92 -10.88 11.68
CA VAL A 20 -14.25 -11.04 10.26
C VAL A 20 -14.65 -9.70 9.65
N PHE A 21 -15.50 -8.93 10.33
CA PHE A 21 -15.92 -7.60 9.88
C PHE A 21 -14.73 -6.66 9.70
N TYR A 22 -13.77 -6.66 10.64
CA TYR A 22 -12.54 -5.88 10.52
C TYR A 22 -11.71 -6.28 9.30
N LEU A 23 -11.52 -7.57 9.05
CA LEU A 23 -10.78 -8.03 7.87
C LEU A 23 -11.46 -7.59 6.57
N VAL A 24 -12.78 -7.70 6.48
CA VAL A 24 -13.55 -7.22 5.31
C VAL A 24 -13.37 -5.71 5.14
N LEU A 25 -13.45 -4.93 6.21
CA LEU A 25 -13.22 -3.49 6.14
C LEU A 25 -11.83 -3.15 5.65
N VAL A 26 -10.79 -3.80 6.18
CA VAL A 26 -9.41 -3.58 5.73
C VAL A 26 -9.28 -3.94 4.26
N GLN A 27 -9.88 -5.05 3.82
CA GLN A 27 -9.88 -5.45 2.42
C GLN A 27 -10.48 -4.37 1.51
N VAL A 28 -11.64 -3.82 1.90
CA VAL A 28 -12.31 -2.74 1.15
C VAL A 28 -11.46 -1.47 1.11
N LEU A 29 -10.82 -1.12 2.23
CA LEU A 29 -9.94 0.05 2.32
C LEU A 29 -8.60 -0.13 1.59
N ASP A 30 -8.15 -1.36 1.40
CA ASP A 30 -6.92 -1.71 0.68
C ASP A 30 -7.13 -1.82 -0.82
N PHE A 31 -8.38 -1.96 -1.30
CA PHE A 31 -8.75 -1.85 -2.71
C PHE A 31 -8.61 -0.40 -3.26
N ARG A 32 -7.49 0.28 -2.98
CA ARG A 32 -7.16 1.67 -3.38
C ARG A 32 -6.89 1.85 -4.88
N GLY A 33 -7.23 0.87 -5.70
CA GLY A 33 -6.92 0.85 -7.13
C GLY A 33 -5.45 0.53 -7.40
N GLU A 34 -5.16 0.19 -8.66
CA GLU A 34 -3.81 -0.14 -9.12
C GLU A 34 -2.85 1.00 -8.74
N MET A 35 -1.81 0.66 -7.98
CA MET A 35 -0.69 1.56 -7.75
C MET A 35 -0.05 1.84 -9.11
N LYS A 36 -0.34 3.00 -9.70
CA LYS A 36 0.34 3.40 -10.93
C LYS A 36 1.83 3.55 -10.60
N PRO A 37 2.73 2.89 -11.33
CA PRO A 37 4.16 3.02 -11.07
C PRO A 37 4.53 4.50 -11.15
N ALA A 38 5.46 4.90 -10.29
CA ALA A 38 5.99 6.26 -10.33
C ALA A 38 6.41 6.59 -11.77
N PRO A 39 6.07 7.78 -12.30
CA PRO A 39 6.46 8.19 -13.63
C PRO A 39 7.97 8.00 -13.79
N VAL A 40 8.37 7.23 -14.81
CA VAL A 40 9.78 7.14 -15.19
C VAL A 40 10.11 8.48 -15.82
N VAL A 41 10.75 9.37 -15.05
CA VAL A 41 11.33 10.59 -15.62
C VAL A 41 12.46 10.14 -16.52
N GLU A 42 12.23 10.15 -17.84
CA GLU A 42 13.33 10.09 -18.81
C GLU A 42 14.21 11.32 -18.56
N MET A 43 15.32 11.11 -17.86
CA MET A 43 16.38 12.10 -17.76
C MET A 43 16.86 12.37 -19.17
N LEU A 44 16.46 13.51 -19.74
CA LEU A 44 17.00 13.97 -21.02
C LEU A 44 18.53 14.02 -20.90
N PRO A 45 19.28 13.36 -21.80
CA PRO A 45 20.73 13.48 -21.79
C PRO A 45 21.07 14.95 -22.05
N VAL A 46 21.66 15.61 -21.06
CA VAL A 46 22.24 16.95 -21.21
C VAL A 46 23.43 16.83 -22.16
N SER A 47 23.17 17.03 -23.44
CA SER A 47 24.20 17.08 -24.49
C SER A 47 24.89 18.44 -24.47
N ASN A 48 25.89 18.61 -23.59
CA ASN A 48 26.78 19.76 -23.60
C ASN A 48 27.92 19.59 -24.63
N SER A 49 27.61 19.76 -25.91
CA SER A 49 28.60 19.61 -26.99
C SER A 49 29.68 20.69 -27.02
N ASN A 50 29.41 21.89 -26.48
CA ASN A 50 30.28 23.05 -26.68
C ASN A 50 31.32 23.27 -25.58
N ILE A 51 31.09 22.78 -24.35
CA ILE A 51 32.03 22.96 -23.22
C ILE A 51 33.11 21.87 -23.23
N VAL A 52 32.75 20.63 -23.58
CA VAL A 52 33.70 19.49 -23.65
C VAL A 52 34.75 19.71 -24.74
N GLN A 53 34.36 20.26 -25.89
CA GLN A 53 35.29 20.56 -26.97
C GLN A 53 36.30 21.68 -26.62
N LEU A 54 35.92 22.62 -25.74
CA LEU A 54 36.82 23.68 -25.29
C LEU A 54 37.82 23.20 -24.23
N VAL A 55 37.47 22.19 -23.43
CA VAL A 55 38.37 21.61 -22.41
C VAL A 55 39.37 20.61 -23.01
N VAL A 56 38.97 19.87 -24.05
CA VAL A 56 39.83 18.86 -24.70
C VAL A 56 40.85 19.47 -25.68
N LYS A 57 40.61 20.70 -26.16
CA LYS A 57 41.47 21.37 -27.15
C LYS A 57 42.62 22.21 -26.55
N LYS A 58 43.00 21.94 -25.29
CA LYS A 58 44.19 22.51 -24.64
C LYS A 58 45.28 21.46 -24.56
#